data_AF-A0A4R4VF80-F1
#
_entry.id   AF-A0A4R4VF80-F1
#
_cell.length_a   1.000
_cell.length_b   1.000
_cell.length_c   1.000
_cell.angle_alpha   90.00
_cell.angle_beta   90.00
_cell.angle_gamma   90.00
#
_symmetry.space_group_name_H-M   'P 1'
#
loop_
_entity.id
_entity.type
_entity.pdbx_description
1 polymer ?
#
loop_
_entity_poly.entity_id
_entity_poly.type
_entity_poly.pdbx_seq_one_letter_code
_entity_poly.pdbx_strand_id
1 'polypeptide(L)' 'MARDQDAIERDIEQARDALADTLDRLSVQANPQRFVDAGKASVMEKLNDPKVRYALIGVGALVTVVVMRKLFR' A
#
# COMPACT_ATOMS: atom_id res chain seq x y z
N MET A 1 6.55 -4.30 49.98
CA MET A 1 6.27 -3.45 48.81
C MET A 1 7.51 -3.12 47.96
N ALA A 2 8.74 -3.48 48.38
CA ALA A 2 9.94 -3.40 47.51
C ALA A 2 10.14 -4.63 46.60
N ARG A 3 9.36 -5.70 46.81
CA ARG A 3 9.51 -6.98 46.09
C ARG A 3 8.82 -7.01 44.72
N ASP A 4 7.88 -6.08 44.50
CA ASP A 4 7.15 -5.95 43.24
C ASP A 4 7.91 -5.07 42.24
N GLN A 5 8.74 -4.14 42.71
CA GLN A 5 9.50 -3.23 41.85
C GLN A 5 10.57 -3.99 41.04
N ASP A 6 11.32 -4.88 41.71
CA ASP A 6 12.30 -5.78 41.06
C ASP A 6 11.67 -6.74 40.05
N ALA A 7 10.40 -7.11 40.25
CA ALA A 7 9.65 -7.97 39.34
C ALA A 7 9.16 -7.19 38.11
N ILE A 8 8.62 -5.99 38.34
CA ILE A 8 8.17 -5.07 37.28
C ILE A 8 9.35 -4.64 36.40
N GLU A 9 10.53 -4.41 36.97
CA GLU A 9 11.72 -3.98 36.21
C GLU A 9 12.22 -5.09 35.26
N ARG A 10 12.18 -6.35 35.71
CA ARG A 10 12.48 -7.53 34.87
C ARG A 10 11.46 -7.75 33.75
N ASP A 11 10.19 -7.52 34.06
CA ASP A 11 9.10 -7.65 33.07
C ASP A 11 9.20 -6.55 31.99
N ILE A 12 9.62 -5.34 32.37
CA ILE A 12 9.89 -4.24 31.41
C ILE A 12 11.08 -4.57 30.52
N GLU A 13 12.18 -5.10 31.06
CA GLU A 13 13.33 -5.51 30.25
C GLU A 13 12.97 -6.62 29.25
N GLN A 14 12.23 -7.65 29.67
CA GLN A 14 11.74 -8.69 28.75
C GLN A 14 10.79 -8.14 27.68
N ALA A 15 9.92 -7.21 28.04
CA ALA A 15 9.02 -6.57 27.09
C ALA A 15 9.80 -5.76 26.03
N ARG A 16 10.94 -5.15 26.39
CA ARG A 16 11.79 -4.40 25.45
C ARG A 16 12.48 -5.32 24.45
N ASP A 17 12.99 -6.46 24.88
CA ASP A 17 13.61 -7.45 23.99
C ASP A 17 12.57 -8.09 23.06
N ALA A 18 11.39 -8.41 23.58
CA ALA A 18 10.27 -8.90 22.78
C ALA A 18 9.76 -7.86 21.75
N LEU A 19 9.84 -6.55 22.07
CA LEU A 19 9.51 -5.48 21.13
C LEU A 19 10.52 -5.37 19.99
N ALA A 20 11.82 -5.55 20.27
CA ALA A 20 12.86 -5.54 19.23
C ALA A 20 12.67 -6.69 18.23
N ASP A 21 12.40 -7.90 18.73
CA ASP A 21 12.11 -9.07 17.91
C ASP A 21 10.81 -8.96 17.10
N THR A 22 9.80 -8.27 17.64
CA THR A 22 8.53 -8.06 16.93
C THR A 22 8.60 -6.91 15.93
N LEU A 23 9.39 -5.87 16.18
CA LEU A 23 9.63 -4.80 15.21
C LEU A 23 10.33 -5.34 13.96
N ASP A 24 11.32 -6.22 14.14
CA ASP A 24 12.07 -6.82 13.03
C ASP A 24 11.15 -7.69 12.16
N ARG A 25 10.32 -8.52 12.79
CA ARG A 25 9.31 -9.36 12.09
C ARG A 25 8.22 -8.53 11.39
N LEU A 26 7.79 -7.43 12.00
CA LEU A 26 6.79 -6.55 11.39
C LEU A 26 7.37 -5.79 10.19
N SER A 27 8.66 -5.41 10.24
CA SER A 27 9.35 -4.78 9.11
C SER A 27 9.52 -5.75 7.93
N VAL A 28 9.83 -7.02 8.20
CA VAL A 28 10.01 -8.05 7.18
C VAL A 28 8.67 -8.44 6.53
N GLN A 29 7.58 -8.50 7.31
CA GLN A 29 6.26 -8.85 6.79
C GLN A 29 5.57 -7.67 6.10
N ALA A 30 5.85 -6.44 6.52
CA ALA A 30 5.44 -5.21 5.85
C ALA A 30 6.52 -4.74 4.87
N ASN A 31 6.91 -5.58 3.91
CA ASN A 31 7.61 -5.09 2.72
C ASN A 31 6.59 -4.78 1.61
N PRO A 32 5.87 -3.63 1.67
CA PRO A 32 4.88 -3.25 0.67
C PRO A 32 5.53 -3.02 -0.69
N GLN A 33 6.86 -2.88 -0.78
CA GLN A 33 7.54 -2.69 -2.06
C GLN A 33 7.22 -3.83 -3.03
N ARG A 34 7.22 -5.09 -2.58
CA ARG A 34 6.92 -6.24 -3.46
C ARG A 34 5.48 -6.22 -3.99
N PHE A 35 4.52 -5.80 -3.16
CA PHE A 35 3.12 -5.67 -3.58
C PHE A 35 2.90 -4.44 -4.47
N VAL A 36 3.58 -3.34 -4.19
CA VAL A 36 3.57 -2.14 -5.01
C VAL A 36 4.21 -2.41 -6.36
N ASP A 37 5.32 -3.15 -6.41
CA ASP A 37 6.02 -3.49 -7.65
C ASP A 37 5.23 -4.52 -8.47
N ALA A 38 4.67 -5.55 -7.83
CA ALA A 38 3.78 -6.51 -8.49
C ALA A 38 2.47 -5.84 -8.97
N GLY A 39 1.92 -4.93 -8.16
CA GLY A 39 0.75 -4.13 -8.53
C GLY A 39 1.05 -3.19 -9.68
N LYS A 40 2.17 -2.47 -9.64
CA LYS A 40 2.65 -1.61 -10.75
C LYS A 40 2.87 -2.42 -12.02
N ALA A 41 3.54 -3.58 -11.94
CA ALA A 41 3.77 -4.44 -13.10
C ALA A 41 2.44 -4.91 -13.72
N SER A 42 1.50 -5.37 -12.89
CA SER A 42 0.18 -5.81 -13.34
C SER A 42 -0.65 -4.68 -13.96
N VAL A 43 -0.56 -3.47 -13.39
CA VAL A 43 -1.22 -2.28 -13.96
C VAL A 43 -0.59 -1.88 -15.28
N MET A 44 0.75 -1.89 -15.37
CA MET A 44 1.46 -1.58 -16.61
C MET A 44 1.14 -2.60 -17.71
N GLU A 45 1.06 -3.89 -17.36
CA GLU A 45 0.68 -4.96 -18.28
C GLU A 45 -0.76 -4.79 -18.79
N LYS A 46 -1.71 -4.48 -17.89
CA LYS A 46 -3.10 -4.17 -18.27
C LYS A 46 -3.22 -2.91 -19.12
N LEU A 47 -2.39 -1.90 -18.89
CA LEU A 47 -2.37 -0.69 -19.72
C LEU A 47 -1.72 -0.92 -21.10
N ASN A 48 -0.76 -1.85 -21.18
CA ASN A 48 -0.14 -2.27 -22.44
C ASN A 48 -1.06 -3.18 -23.27
N ASP A 49 -2.11 -3.76 -22.69
CA ASP A 49 -3.11 -4.52 -23.44
C ASP A 49 -3.79 -3.59 -24.48
N PRO A 50 -3.70 -3.93 -25.79
CA PRO A 50 -4.30 -3.11 -26.84
C PRO A 50 -5.81 -2.92 -26.63
N LYS A 51 -6.51 -3.89 -26.04
CA LYS A 51 -7.94 -3.78 -25.75
C LYS A 51 -8.24 -2.67 -24.75
N VAL A 52 -7.45 -2.58 -23.68
CA VAL A 52 -7.60 -1.54 -22.65
C VAL A 52 -7.24 -0.18 -23.23
N ARG A 53 -6.19 -0.11 -24.06
CA ARG A 53 -5.79 1.12 -24.74
C ARG A 53 -6.89 1.67 -25.66
N TYR A 54 -7.52 0.83 -26.48
CA TYR A 54 -8.64 1.25 -27.32
C TYR A 54 -9.88 1.63 -26.50
N ALA A 55 -10.17 0.91 -25.42
CA ALA A 55 -11.26 1.27 -24.51
C ALA A 55 -11.02 2.65 -23.85
N LEU A 56 -9.80 2.93 -23.39
CA LEU A 56 -9.42 4.23 -22.81
C LEU A 56 -9.55 5.36 -23.83
N ILE A 57 -9.13 5.15 -25.07
CA ILE A 57 -9.30 6.15 -26.15
C ILE A 57 -10.79 6.40 -26.41
N GLY A 58 -11.61 5.34 -26.48
CA GLY A 58 -13.05 5.47 -26.69
C GLY A 58 -13.73 6.25 -25.56
N VAL A 59 -13.45 5.89 -24.31
CA VAL A 59 -13.97 6.60 -23.12
C VAL A 59 -13.48 8.04 -23.11
N GLY A 60 -12.18 8.26 -23.36
CA GLY A 60 -11.58 9.59 -23.42
C GLY A 60 -12.26 10.49 -24.45
N ALA A 61 -12.45 10.00 -25.67
CA ALA A 61 -13.15 10.74 -26.73
C ALA A 61 -14.59 11.08 -26.34
N LEU A 62 -15.31 10.13 -25.74
CA LEU A 62 -16.67 10.33 -25.26
C LEU A 62 -16.74 11.44 -24.20
N VAL A 63 -15.83 11.41 -23.22
CA VAL A 63 -15.72 12.44 -22.19
C VAL A 63 -15.38 13.80 -22.81
N THR A 64 -14.41 13.86 -23.73
CA THR A 64 -14.08 15.10 -24.43
C THR A 64 -15.29 15.68 -25.14
N VAL A 65 -16.06 14.87 -25.88
CA VAL A 65 -17.28 15.31 -26.57
C VAL A 65 -18.33 15.82 -25.58
N VAL A 66 -18.56 15.11 -24.47
CA VAL A 66 -19.52 15.51 -23.44
C VAL A 66 -19.13 16.84 -22.80
N VAL A 67 -17.85 17.02 -22.45
CA VAL A 67 -17.33 18.26 -21.86
C VAL A 67 -17.44 19.41 -22.86
N MET A 68 -17.04 19.19 -24.12
CA MET A 68 -17.19 20.17 -25.20
C MET A 68 -18.65 20.61 -25.32
N ARG A 69 -19.58 19.64 -25.39
CA ARG A 69 -21.01 19.91 -25.52
C ARG A 69 -21.60 20.66 -24.31
N LYS A 70 -21.03 20.48 -23.12
CA LYS A 70 -21.42 21.18 -21.90
C LYS A 70 -20.84 22.60 -21.83
N LEU A 71 -19.67 22.86 -22.41
CA LEU A 71 -19.07 24.19 -22.47
C LEU A 71 -19.69 25.09 -23.55
N PHE A 72 -20.12 24.52 -24.68
CA PHE A 72 -20.73 25.26 -25.80
C PHE A 72 -22.27 25.36 -25.71
N ARG A 73 -22.86 24.97 -24.58
CA ARG A 73 -24.27 25.18 -24.26
C ARG A 73 -24.39 26.02 -23.01
#